data_AF-A0A9N9SSE9-F1
#
_entry.id   AF-A0A9N9SSE9-F1
#
_cell.length_a   1.000
_cell.length_b   1.000
_cell.length_c   1.000
_cell.angle_alpha   90.00
_cell.angle_beta   90.00
_cell.angle_gamma   90.00
#
_symmetry.space_group_name_H-M   'P 1'
#
loop_
_entity.id
_entity.type
_entity.pdbx_description
1 polymer ?
#
loop_
_entity_poly.entity_id
_entity_poly.type
_entity_poly.pdbx_seq_one_letter_code
_entity_poly.pdbx_strand_id
1 'polypeptide(L)'
;MAENLKRRPRKGILKNSSSFDKQDPQFNAKKQKETKWDEMNIIATLHPADKDYGHMKIQEPKTPFNYMEQDNIEELDASELAERYLDY
;
A
#
# COMPACT_ATOMS: atom_id res chain seq x y z
N MET A 1 1.12 -20.06 30.06
CA MET A 1 1.29 -19.40 28.75
C MET A 1 2.74 -19.05 28.38
N ALA A 2 3.69 -19.01 29.32
CA ALA A 2 5.07 -18.55 29.04
C ALA A 2 6.05 -19.62 28.49
N GLU A 3 5.69 -20.91 28.52
CA GLU A 3 6.58 -22.02 28.12
C GLU A 3 7.08 -21.94 26.66
N ASN A 4 6.36 -21.26 25.78
CA ASN A 4 6.72 -21.17 24.36
C ASN A 4 7.80 -20.12 24.05
N LEU A 5 8.10 -19.19 24.98
CA LEU A 5 9.05 -18.10 24.76
C LEU A 5 10.52 -18.55 24.70
N LYS A 6 10.85 -19.68 25.36
CA LYS A 6 12.22 -20.23 25.41
C LYS A 6 12.57 -21.09 24.20
N ARG A 7 11.60 -21.47 23.38
CA ARG A 7 11.81 -22.36 22.24
C ARG A 7 12.21 -21.55 21.01
N ARG A 8 13.40 -21.82 20.47
CA ARG A 8 13.79 -21.28 19.16
C ARG A 8 12.91 -21.92 18.07
N PRO A 9 12.21 -21.13 17.24
CA PRO A 9 11.41 -21.67 16.16
C PRO A 9 12.32 -22.41 15.16
N ARG A 10 11.94 -23.64 14.79
CA ARG A 10 12.73 -24.50 13.88
C ARG A 10 12.95 -23.87 12.50
N LYS A 11 12.08 -22.94 12.11
CA LYS A 11 12.16 -22.13 10.87
C LYS A 11 11.69 -20.71 11.22
N GLY A 12 12.62 -19.77 11.28
CA GLY A 12 12.34 -18.35 11.46
C GLY A 12 12.38 -17.59 10.13
N ILE A 13 11.61 -16.51 10.02
CA ILE A 13 11.67 -15.60 8.86
C ILE A 13 12.72 -14.49 9.07
N LEU A 14 13.30 -14.38 10.27
CA LEU A 14 14.31 -13.38 10.59
C LEU A 14 15.55 -13.63 9.72
N LYS A 15 15.76 -12.73 8.76
CA LYS A 15 16.97 -12.71 7.94
C LYS A 15 18.14 -12.30 8.83
N ASN A 16 19.30 -12.89 8.59
CA ASN A 16 20.54 -12.51 9.26
C ASN A 16 20.89 -11.05 8.94
N SER A 17 21.20 -10.27 9.97
CA SER A 17 21.60 -8.86 9.89
C SER A 17 22.94 -8.64 9.19
N SER A 18 23.66 -9.69 8.80
CA SER A 18 24.86 -9.61 7.97
C SER A 18 24.60 -9.12 6.54
N SER A 19 23.34 -8.83 6.19
CA SER A 19 22.96 -8.26 4.89
C SER A 19 23.64 -6.92 4.58
N PHE A 20 24.17 -6.19 5.58
CA PHE A 20 24.90 -4.96 5.35
C PHE A 20 26.40 -5.14 5.07
N ASP A 21 26.99 -6.29 5.43
CA ASP A 21 28.46 -6.40 5.52
C ASP A 21 29.06 -7.59 4.75
N LYS A 22 28.23 -8.52 4.25
CA LYS A 22 28.71 -9.63 3.40
C LYS A 22 27.81 -9.81 2.19
N GLN A 23 28.30 -9.36 1.05
CA GLN A 23 27.85 -9.81 -0.27
C GLN A 23 28.23 -11.28 -0.41
N ASP A 24 27.46 -12.17 0.23
CA ASP A 24 27.59 -13.60 0.00
C ASP A 24 26.96 -13.88 -1.39
N PRO A 25 27.74 -14.25 -2.42
CA PRO A 25 27.23 -14.44 -3.79
C PRO A 25 26.13 -15.51 -3.85
N GLN A 26 26.02 -16.36 -2.82
CA GLN A 26 24.96 -17.35 -2.68
C GLN A 26 23.57 -16.74 -2.39
N PHE A 27 23.48 -15.53 -1.82
CA PHE A 27 22.20 -14.89 -1.51
C PHE A 27 21.55 -14.26 -2.75
N ASN A 28 22.36 -13.78 -3.70
CA ASN A 28 21.91 -13.26 -4.99
C ASN A 28 21.45 -14.36 -5.97
N ALA A 29 21.82 -15.63 -5.72
CA ALA A 29 21.36 -16.78 -6.51
C ALA A 29 19.91 -17.19 -6.22
N LYS A 30 19.29 -16.65 -5.15
CA LYS A 30 17.85 -16.79 -4.93
C LYS A 30 17.15 -15.84 -5.89
N LYS A 31 16.81 -16.36 -7.08
CA LYS A 31 15.93 -15.75 -8.10
C LYS A 31 15.09 -14.64 -7.48
N GLN A 32 15.26 -13.40 -7.96
CA GLN A 32 14.37 -12.29 -7.62
C GLN A 32 12.95 -12.79 -7.83
N LYS A 33 12.27 -13.13 -6.73
CA LYS A 33 10.91 -13.61 -6.80
C LYS A 33 10.09 -12.37 -7.00
N GLU A 34 9.56 -12.22 -8.20
CA GLU A 34 8.54 -11.21 -8.47
C GLU A 34 7.37 -11.41 -7.51
N THR A 35 6.85 -10.30 -7.01
CA THR A 35 5.62 -10.30 -6.23
C THR A 35 4.48 -10.76 -7.13
N LYS A 36 3.67 -11.71 -6.63
CA LYS A 36 2.46 -12.18 -7.32
C LYS A 36 1.26 -11.93 -6.43
N TRP A 37 0.16 -11.54 -7.05
CA TRP A 37 -1.12 -11.35 -6.39
C TRP A 37 -1.97 -12.61 -6.46
N ASP A 38 -2.79 -12.84 -5.45
CA ASP A 38 -3.78 -13.92 -5.44
C ASP A 38 -5.09 -13.39 -6.02
N GLU A 39 -5.32 -13.65 -7.31
CA GLU A 39 -6.50 -13.15 -8.04
C GLU A 39 -7.82 -13.60 -7.39
N MET A 40 -7.85 -14.77 -6.73
CA MET A 40 -9.05 -15.24 -6.03
C MET A 40 -9.33 -14.39 -4.80
N ASN A 41 -8.28 -13.99 -4.07
CA ASN A 41 -8.42 -13.09 -2.92
C ASN A 41 -8.86 -11.68 -3.34
N ILE A 42 -8.32 -11.18 -4.46
CA ILE A 42 -8.72 -9.89 -5.04
C ILE A 42 -10.21 -9.91 -5.40
N ILE A 43 -10.70 -10.94 -6.09
CA ILE A 43 -12.12 -11.05 -6.46
C ILE A 43 -13.01 -11.23 -5.23
N ALA A 44 -12.59 -12.03 -4.24
CA ALA A 44 -13.39 -12.30 -3.05
C ALA A 44 -13.58 -11.06 -2.16
N THR A 45 -12.59 -10.17 -2.15
CA THR A 45 -12.64 -8.90 -1.40
C THR A 45 -13.04 -7.72 -2.28
N LEU A 46 -13.22 -7.93 -3.59
CA LEU A 46 -13.74 -6.93 -4.49
C LEU A 46 -15.12 -6.52 -4.02
N HIS A 47 -15.29 -5.22 -3.89
CA HIS A 47 -16.50 -4.66 -3.38
C HIS A 47 -17.71 -4.90 -4.29
N PRO A 48 -18.94 -4.94 -3.72
CA PRO A 48 -20.15 -4.98 -4.53
C PRO A 48 -20.20 -3.80 -5.49
N ALA A 49 -20.77 -4.03 -6.69
CA ALA A 49 -20.90 -3.01 -7.73
C ALA A 49 -21.62 -1.72 -7.26
N ASP A 50 -22.48 -1.84 -6.24
CA ASP A 50 -23.28 -0.73 -5.71
C ASP A 50 -22.59 0.04 -4.57
N LYS A 51 -21.35 -0.32 -4.22
CA LYS A 51 -20.59 0.40 -3.18
C LYS A 51 -19.54 1.32 -3.78
N ASP A 52 -19.93 2.57 -3.87
CA ASP A 52 -19.03 3.68 -4.09
C ASP A 52 -18.39 4.16 -2.77
N TYR A 53 -17.37 3.43 -2.30
CA TYR A 53 -16.63 3.78 -1.08
C TYR A 53 -16.02 5.21 -1.09
N GLY A 54 -16.02 5.90 -2.23
CA GLY A 54 -15.58 7.28 -2.38
C GLY A 54 -16.63 8.29 -2.86
N HIS A 55 -17.85 7.87 -3.25
CA HIS A 55 -18.86 8.80 -3.82
C HIS A 55 -20.03 9.11 -2.89
N MET A 56 -20.11 8.45 -1.72
CA MET A 56 -21.02 8.90 -0.67
C MET A 56 -20.54 10.24 -0.12
N LYS A 57 -21.21 11.33 -0.50
CA LYS A 57 -21.08 12.63 0.17
C LYS A 57 -21.63 12.47 1.59
N ILE A 58 -20.75 12.17 2.54
CA ILE A 58 -21.10 12.16 3.95
C ILE A 58 -21.37 13.62 4.33
N GLN A 59 -22.50 13.88 5.00
CA GLN A 59 -22.80 15.19 5.58
C GLN A 59 -21.94 15.39 6.83
N GLU A 60 -20.61 15.36 6.66
CA GLU A 60 -19.70 15.71 7.74
C GLU A 60 -19.93 17.19 8.07
N PRO A 61 -20.07 17.55 9.35
CA PRO A 61 -20.14 18.96 9.71
C PRO A 61 -18.92 19.66 9.14
N LYS A 62 -19.14 20.77 8.41
CA LYS A 62 -18.06 21.57 7.84
C LYS A 62 -17.06 21.82 8.95
N THR A 63 -15.82 21.36 8.75
CA THR A 63 -14.75 21.64 9.70
C THR A 63 -14.73 23.16 9.89
N PRO A 64 -14.90 23.65 11.13
CA PRO A 64 -14.70 25.08 11.37
C PRO A 64 -13.30 25.41 10.84
N PHE A 65 -13.15 26.48 10.08
CA PHE A 65 -11.96 26.91 9.30
C PHE A 65 -11.89 26.55 7.81
N ASN A 66 -12.91 25.95 7.17
CA ASN A 66 -12.92 25.89 5.71
C ASN A 66 -13.34 27.24 5.09
N TYR A 67 -12.34 28.12 4.90
CA TYR A 67 -12.45 29.46 4.29
C TYR A 67 -12.41 29.45 2.76
N MET A 68 -12.25 28.29 2.12
CA MET A 68 -12.26 28.19 0.66
C MET A 68 -13.70 28.05 0.18
N GLU A 69 -14.20 29.09 -0.49
CA GLU A 69 -15.48 29.05 -1.19
C GLU A 69 -15.45 27.95 -2.25
N GLN A 70 -16.52 27.15 -2.29
CA GLN A 70 -16.64 25.93 -3.09
C GLN A 70 -16.55 26.14 -4.60
N ASP A 71 -16.56 27.41 -5.04
CA ASP A 71 -16.43 27.83 -6.44
C ASP A 71 -14.97 27.87 -6.93
N ASN A 72 -13.99 27.71 -6.04
CA ASN A 72 -12.54 27.65 -6.37
C ASN A 72 -11.96 26.23 -6.31
N ILE A 73 -12.79 25.19 -6.35
CA ILE A 73 -12.29 23.83 -6.58
C ILE A 73 -12.15 23.68 -8.09
N GLU A 74 -11.01 24.11 -8.65
CA GLU A 74 -10.62 23.70 -10.01
C GLU A 74 -10.72 22.18 -10.05
N GLU A 75 -11.60 21.66 -10.90
CA GLU A 75 -11.70 20.24 -11.20
C GLU A 75 -10.35 19.84 -11.79
N LEU A 76 -9.48 19.22 -10.99
CA LEU A 76 -8.16 18.78 -11.47
C LEU A 76 -8.37 17.73 -12.57
N ASP A 77 -8.10 18.11 -13.81
CA ASP A 77 -8.10 17.19 -14.94
C ASP A 77 -6.95 16.20 -14.77
N ALA A 78 -7.29 14.91 -14.74
CA ALA A 78 -6.32 13.83 -14.64
C ALA A 78 -5.32 13.85 -15.80
N SER A 79 -5.71 14.36 -16.97
CA SER A 79 -4.81 14.51 -18.12
C SER A 79 -3.75 15.59 -17.86
N GLU A 80 -4.15 16.76 -17.35
CA GLU A 80 -3.23 17.86 -17.05
C GLU A 80 -2.20 17.48 -15.97
N LEU A 81 -2.65 16.75 -14.94
CA LEU A 81 -1.77 16.26 -13.89
C LEU A 81 -0.71 15.30 -14.45
N ALA A 82 -1.10 14.40 -15.35
CA ALA A 82 -0.19 13.46 -15.98
C ALA A 82 0.89 14.15 -16.82
N GLU A 83 0.54 15.20 -17.56
CA GLU A 83 1.48 16.00 -18.35
C GLU A 83 2.50 16.73 -17.45
N ARG A 84 2.06 17.34 -16.34
CA ARG A 84 2.95 17.98 -15.36
C ARG A 84 3.99 17.04 -14.76
N TYR A 85 3.67 15.75 -14.64
CA TYR A 85 4.60 14.74 -14.12
C TYR A 85 5.58 14.22 -15.18
N LEU A 86 5.30 14.42 -16.47
CA LEU A 86 6.19 14.02 -17.57
C LEU A 86 7.23 15.09 -17.92
N ASP A 87 6.99 16.34 -17.53
CA ASP A 87 7.90 17.48 -17.75
C ASP A 87 9.01 17.62 -16.68
N TYR A 88 9.14 16.64 -15.77
CA TYR A 88 10.20 16.55 -14.75
C TYR A 88 11.25 15.48 -15.07
#